data_AF-A0A087VS80-F1
#
_entry.id   AF-A0A087VS80-F1
#
_cell.length_a   1.000
_cell.length_b   1.000
_cell.length_c   1.000
_cell.angle_alpha   90.00
_cell.angle_beta   90.00
_cell.angle_gamma   90.00
#
_symmetry.space_group_name_H-M   'P 1'
#
loop_
_entity.id
_entity.type
_entity.pdbx_description
1 polymer ?
#
loop_
_entity_poly.entity_id
_entity_poly.type
_entity_poly.pdbx_seq_one_letter_code
_entity_poly.pdbx_strand_id
1 'polypeptide(L)'
;RTYLEEELIKARKKPSLRKDMYQKMIEVDPEAPTEEENVLRAVTKPRYMQWRETISSTATLGFRIEGIKKEDGTVNRDFKKTRTKEQVTEAFREFTRGNRNILNSYLNRLKGIRATLETSPFFKCHEVIGSSLLFIHDKKEQAKVWMIDFGKTTPLPEGQVLQHNVPWVEGNREDGYLWGLDNLIQILTELSQSEDLH
;
A
#
# COMPACT_ATOMS: atom_id res chain seq x y z
N ARG A 1 3.11 3.75 5.51
CA ARG A 1 2.44 3.08 6.68
C ARG A 1 0.93 2.98 6.46
N THR A 2 0.18 2.32 7.36
CA THR A 2 -1.24 1.92 7.13
C THR A 2 -2.20 2.23 8.27
N TYR A 3 -1.68 2.78 9.36
CA TYR A 3 -2.43 3.19 10.54
C TYR A 3 -2.08 4.64 10.89
N LEU A 4 -3.05 5.36 11.46
CA LEU A 4 -2.84 6.73 11.91
C LEU A 4 -1.95 6.75 13.16
N GLU A 5 -1.16 7.80 13.33
CA GLU A 5 -0.33 7.95 14.52
C GLU A 5 -1.18 8.01 15.81
N GLU A 6 -2.36 8.63 15.74
CA GLU A 6 -3.32 8.62 16.84
C GLU A 6 -3.78 7.20 17.23
N GLU A 7 -3.88 6.26 16.28
CA GLU A 7 -4.24 4.87 16.58
C GLU A 7 -3.15 4.20 17.41
N LEU A 8 -1.88 4.55 17.18
CA LEU A 8 -0.73 4.10 17.97
C LEU A 8 -0.79 4.67 19.40
N ILE A 9 -1.00 5.99 19.53
CA ILE A 9 -1.08 6.68 20.83
C ILE A 9 -2.26 6.15 21.65
N LYS A 10 -3.44 5.99 21.03
CA LYS A 10 -4.64 5.45 21.69
C LYS A 10 -4.40 4.02 22.19
N ALA A 11 -3.75 3.17 21.39
CA ALA A 11 -3.44 1.81 21.78
C ALA A 11 -2.42 1.71 22.93
N ARG A 12 -1.46 2.65 23.04
CA ARG A 12 -0.55 2.72 24.19
C ARG A 12 -1.26 3.14 25.47
N LYS A 13 -2.20 4.09 25.38
CA LYS A 13 -2.97 4.56 26.55
C LYS A 13 -4.00 3.54 27.02
N LYS A 14 -4.67 2.84 26.10
CA LYS A 14 -5.69 1.84 26.39
C LYS A 14 -5.58 0.67 25.40
N PRO A 15 -4.71 -0.31 25.67
CA PRO A 15 -4.52 -1.43 24.77
C PRO A 15 -5.82 -2.26 24.67
N SER A 16 -6.30 -2.43 23.44
CA SER A 16 -7.43 -3.30 23.13
C SER A 16 -6.90 -4.54 22.42
N LEU A 17 -7.10 -5.69 23.05
CA LEU A 17 -6.68 -7.00 22.53
C LEU A 17 -7.68 -7.52 21.50
N ARG A 18 -7.18 -8.06 20.39
CA ARG A 18 -7.94 -8.49 19.23
C ARG A 18 -7.63 -9.95 18.88
N LYS A 19 -8.55 -10.84 19.28
CA LYS A 19 -8.47 -12.29 19.00
C LYS A 19 -8.57 -12.59 17.49
N ASP A 20 -9.39 -11.83 16.77
CA ASP A 20 -9.55 -11.97 15.32
C ASP A 20 -8.28 -11.61 14.54
N MET A 21 -7.51 -10.63 15.00
CA MET A 21 -6.23 -10.26 14.41
C MET A 21 -5.14 -11.28 14.71
N TYR A 22 -5.13 -11.84 15.92
CA TYR A 22 -4.22 -12.94 16.28
C TYR A 22 -4.46 -14.16 15.40
N GLN A 23 -5.72 -14.57 15.24
CA GLN A 23 -6.08 -15.72 14.40
C GLN A 23 -5.58 -15.55 12.95
N LYS A 24 -5.79 -14.37 12.37
CA LYS A 24 -5.27 -14.04 11.03
C LYS A 24 -3.74 -13.97 10.97
N MET A 25 -3.07 -13.66 12.09
CA MET A 25 -1.61 -13.61 12.16
C MET A 25 -1.05 -15.03 12.07
N ILE A 26 -1.52 -15.94 12.92
CA ILE A 26 -1.04 -17.33 12.95
C ILE A 26 -1.42 -18.13 11.70
N GLU A 27 -2.54 -17.79 11.05
CA GLU A 27 -2.92 -18.39 9.76
C GLU A 27 -1.90 -18.08 8.65
N VAL A 28 -1.24 -16.93 8.74
CA VAL A 28 -0.23 -16.51 7.77
C VAL A 28 1.16 -16.95 8.22
N ASP A 29 1.48 -16.78 9.50
CA ASP A 29 2.77 -17.07 10.10
C ASP A 29 2.59 -17.47 11.58
N PRO A 30 2.61 -18.77 11.90
CA PRO A 30 2.45 -19.28 13.26
C PRO A 30 3.53 -18.82 14.24
N GLU A 31 4.71 -18.43 13.75
CA GLU A 31 5.85 -17.99 14.57
C GLU A 31 5.88 -16.47 14.79
N ALA A 32 4.97 -15.73 14.15
CA ALA A 32 4.92 -14.27 14.24
C ALA A 32 4.51 -13.69 15.61
N PRO A 33 3.56 -14.29 16.37
CA PRO A 33 3.20 -13.77 17.70
C PRO A 33 4.29 -14.07 18.74
N THR A 34 4.41 -13.17 19.71
CA THR A 34 5.22 -13.38 20.92
C THR A 34 4.61 -14.44 21.85
N GLU A 35 5.38 -14.94 22.80
CA GLU A 35 4.89 -15.91 23.79
C GLU A 35 3.68 -15.36 24.57
N GLU A 36 3.73 -14.09 24.97
CA GLU A 36 2.61 -13.44 25.66
C GLU A 36 1.37 -13.33 24.77
N GLU A 37 1.54 -13.01 23.48
CA GLU A 37 0.44 -12.96 22.50
C GLU A 37 -0.19 -14.34 22.28
N ASN A 38 0.62 -15.41 22.27
CA ASN A 38 0.17 -16.80 22.17
C ASN A 38 -0.63 -17.24 23.40
N VAL A 39 -0.16 -16.89 24.60
CA VAL A 39 -0.88 -17.16 25.86
C VAL A 39 -2.24 -16.45 25.86
N LEU A 40 -2.28 -15.17 25.46
CA LEU A 40 -3.50 -14.37 25.43
C LEU A 40 -4.42 -14.69 24.24
N ARG A 41 -3.88 -15.36 23.21
CA ARG A 41 -4.50 -15.59 21.89
C ARG A 41 -5.07 -14.30 21.29
N ALA A 42 -4.33 -13.21 21.44
CA ALA A 42 -4.75 -11.88 21.02
C ALA A 42 -3.54 -10.97 20.80
N VAL A 43 -3.66 -10.09 19.80
CA VAL A 43 -2.66 -9.03 19.53
C VAL A 43 -3.34 -7.67 19.59
N THR A 44 -2.57 -6.58 19.75
CA THR A 44 -3.13 -5.23 19.59
C THR A 44 -3.26 -4.87 18.11
N LYS A 45 -4.18 -3.95 17.78
CA LYS A 45 -4.34 -3.48 16.39
C LYS A 45 -3.04 -2.91 15.80
N PRO A 46 -2.31 -1.99 16.45
CA PRO A 46 -1.08 -1.47 15.86
C PRO A 46 -0.02 -2.55 15.64
N ARG A 47 0.13 -3.47 16.59
CA ARG A 47 1.06 -4.61 16.45
C ARG A 47 0.73 -5.50 15.25
N TYR A 48 -0.55 -5.78 15.01
CA TYR A 48 -1.00 -6.49 13.82
C TYR A 48 -0.70 -5.70 12.53
N MET A 49 -1.01 -4.40 12.51
CA MET A 49 -0.77 -3.55 11.32
C MET A 49 0.71 -3.42 11.01
N GLN A 50 1.57 -3.25 12.01
CA GLN A 50 3.02 -3.21 11.87
C GLN A 50 3.56 -4.52 11.30
N TRP A 51 3.12 -5.68 11.82
CA TRP A 51 3.51 -6.97 11.24
C TRP A 51 3.01 -7.15 9.81
N ARG A 52 1.76 -6.75 9.50
CA ARG A 52 1.25 -6.76 8.12
C ARG A 52 2.11 -5.92 7.17
N GLU A 53 2.65 -4.81 7.65
CA GLU A 53 3.56 -3.98 6.87
C GLU A 53 4.91 -4.67 6.60
N THR A 54 5.44 -5.47 7.54
CA THR A 54 6.74 -6.14 7.39
C THR A 54 6.69 -7.40 6.51
N ILE A 55 5.54 -8.09 6.47
CA ILE A 55 5.37 -9.29 5.63
C ILE A 55 4.90 -8.97 4.21
N SER A 56 4.51 -7.72 3.94
CA SER A 56 4.15 -7.23 2.61
C SER A 56 5.16 -6.22 2.11
N SER A 57 4.96 -5.69 0.90
CA SER A 57 5.81 -4.67 0.31
C SER A 57 5.64 -3.28 0.94
N THR A 58 4.71 -3.07 1.89
CA THR A 58 4.46 -1.73 2.42
C THR A 58 5.67 -1.14 3.14
N ALA A 59 6.38 -1.92 3.96
CA ALA A 59 7.54 -1.42 4.69
C ALA A 59 8.78 -1.20 3.79
N THR A 60 8.88 -1.90 2.66
CA THR A 60 10.08 -1.89 1.80
C THR A 60 9.90 -1.10 0.50
N LEU A 61 8.67 -0.94 0.02
CA LEU A 61 8.34 -0.27 -1.24
C LEU A 61 7.28 0.83 -1.08
N GLY A 62 6.70 1.03 0.11
CA GLY A 62 5.74 2.12 0.38
C GLY A 62 4.30 1.85 -0.08
N PHE A 63 4.03 0.72 -0.71
CA PHE A 63 2.69 0.27 -1.11
C PHE A 63 2.57 -1.25 -1.00
N ARG A 64 1.37 -1.79 -1.16
CA ARG A 64 1.14 -3.24 -1.38
C ARG A 64 -0.09 -3.47 -2.25
N ILE A 65 -0.16 -4.64 -2.86
CA ILE A 65 -1.33 -5.09 -3.60
C ILE A 65 -2.33 -5.65 -2.59
N GLU A 66 -3.58 -5.16 -2.59
CA GLU A 66 -4.65 -5.68 -1.74
C GLU A 66 -5.48 -6.76 -2.44
N GLY A 67 -5.66 -6.63 -3.76
CA GLY A 67 -6.39 -7.61 -4.55
C GLY A 67 -6.41 -7.28 -6.03
N ILE A 68 -6.68 -8.30 -6.83
CA ILE A 68 -6.80 -8.22 -8.29
C ILE A 68 -8.09 -8.94 -8.68
N LYS A 69 -8.91 -8.28 -9.50
CA LYS A 69 -10.01 -8.93 -10.20
C LYS A 69 -9.66 -9.03 -11.68
N LYS A 70 -9.65 -10.25 -12.20
CA LYS A 70 -9.39 -10.56 -13.59
C LYS A 70 -10.66 -10.53 -14.41
N GLU A 71 -10.47 -10.51 -15.73
CA GLU A 71 -11.55 -10.48 -16.71
C GLU A 71 -12.47 -11.71 -16.66
N ASP A 72 -11.90 -12.88 -16.36
CA ASP A 72 -12.62 -14.15 -16.18
C ASP A 72 -13.50 -14.17 -14.92
N GLY A 73 -13.52 -13.08 -14.15
CA GLY A 73 -14.25 -12.95 -12.90
C GLY A 73 -13.47 -13.44 -11.68
N THR A 74 -12.29 -14.04 -11.86
CA THR A 74 -11.45 -14.53 -10.77
C THR A 74 -10.97 -13.36 -9.92
N VAL A 75 -11.16 -13.46 -8.60
CA VAL A 75 -10.70 -12.47 -7.63
C VAL A 75 -9.60 -13.08 -6.78
N ASN A 76 -8.38 -12.55 -6.90
CA ASN A 76 -7.27 -12.89 -6.03
C ASN A 76 -7.12 -11.82 -4.94
N ARG A 77 -7.07 -12.22 -3.66
CA ARG A 77 -6.80 -11.35 -2.52
C ARG A 77 -5.62 -11.86 -1.68
N ASP A 78 -4.85 -12.79 -2.21
CA ASP A 78 -3.78 -13.47 -1.49
C ASP A 78 -2.41 -12.87 -1.71
N PHE A 79 -2.29 -11.59 -1.37
CA PHE A 79 -1.06 -10.81 -1.50
C PHE A 79 -0.41 -10.50 -0.15
N LYS A 80 -0.79 -11.23 0.92
CA LYS A 80 -0.35 -10.92 2.29
C LYS A 80 1.17 -11.07 2.46
N LYS A 81 1.77 -11.98 1.67
CA LYS A 81 3.22 -12.26 1.63
C LYS A 81 3.91 -11.71 0.36
N THR A 82 3.20 -10.94 -0.46
CA THR A 82 3.79 -10.30 -1.64
C THR A 82 4.61 -9.10 -1.17
N ARG A 83 5.92 -9.27 -1.13
CA ARG A 83 6.86 -8.37 -0.46
C ARG A 83 7.97 -7.86 -1.37
N THR A 84 8.58 -8.73 -2.15
CA THR A 84 9.74 -8.35 -2.95
C THR A 84 9.32 -7.63 -4.22
N LYS A 85 10.25 -6.87 -4.80
CA LYS A 85 10.04 -6.15 -6.06
C LYS A 85 9.65 -7.11 -7.19
N GLU A 86 10.26 -8.29 -7.22
CA GLU A 86 10.04 -9.34 -8.21
C GLU A 86 8.62 -9.90 -8.09
N GLN A 87 8.17 -10.22 -6.87
CA GLN A 87 6.81 -10.70 -6.64
C GLN A 87 5.75 -9.67 -7.04
N VAL A 88 5.99 -8.39 -6.76
CA VAL A 88 5.10 -7.30 -7.17
C VAL A 88 5.10 -7.14 -8.70
N THR A 89 6.28 -7.20 -9.32
CA THR A 89 6.43 -7.13 -10.78
C THR A 89 5.67 -8.25 -11.46
N GLU A 90 5.77 -9.48 -10.95
CA GLU A 90 5.04 -10.63 -11.49
C GLU A 90 3.53 -10.47 -11.36
N ALA A 91 3.04 -9.96 -10.22
CA ALA A 91 1.61 -9.68 -10.05
C ALA A 91 1.10 -8.64 -11.08
N PHE A 92 1.89 -7.62 -11.40
CA PHE A 92 1.55 -6.66 -12.46
C PHE A 92 1.65 -7.25 -13.87
N ARG A 93 2.65 -8.10 -14.13
CA ARG A 93 2.80 -8.83 -15.40
C ARG A 93 1.58 -9.71 -15.65
N GLU A 94 1.17 -10.48 -14.64
CA GLU A 94 -0.04 -11.33 -14.69
C GLU A 94 -1.32 -10.49 -14.86
N PHE A 95 -1.44 -9.38 -14.12
CA PHE A 95 -2.61 -8.50 -14.19
C PHE A 95 -2.78 -7.85 -15.56
N THR A 96 -1.68 -7.45 -16.18
CA THR A 96 -1.67 -6.78 -17.50
C THR A 96 -1.56 -7.77 -18.65
N ARG A 97 -1.30 -9.06 -18.37
CA ARG A 97 -0.98 -10.10 -19.37
C ARG A 97 0.15 -9.67 -20.33
N GLY A 98 1.12 -8.91 -19.82
CA GLY A 98 2.20 -8.33 -20.63
C GLY A 98 1.75 -7.26 -21.65
N ASN A 99 0.50 -6.76 -21.57
CA ASN A 99 0.00 -5.78 -22.53
C ASN A 99 0.70 -4.42 -22.35
N ARG A 100 1.55 -4.08 -23.32
CA ARG A 100 2.35 -2.84 -23.34
C ARG A 100 1.51 -1.57 -23.38
N ASN A 101 0.41 -1.55 -24.14
CA ASN A 101 -0.42 -0.35 -24.27
C ASN A 101 -1.10 0.00 -22.94
N ILE A 102 -1.53 -1.03 -22.19
CA ILE A 102 -2.05 -0.89 -20.83
C ILE A 102 -0.95 -0.41 -19.87
N LEU A 103 0.23 -1.03 -19.89
CA LEU A 103 1.37 -0.63 -19.04
C LEU A 103 1.78 0.83 -19.27
N ASN A 104 1.92 1.25 -20.52
CA ASN A 104 2.24 2.63 -20.90
C ASN A 104 1.15 3.62 -20.44
N SER A 105 -0.12 3.24 -20.60
CA SER A 105 -1.25 4.06 -20.14
C SER A 105 -1.25 4.22 -18.62
N TYR A 106 -0.96 3.15 -17.87
CA TYR A 106 -0.78 3.23 -16.41
C TYR A 106 0.40 4.10 -16.02
N LEU A 107 1.56 3.95 -16.65
CA LEU A 107 2.74 4.76 -16.38
C LEU A 107 2.48 6.25 -16.61
N ASN A 108 1.88 6.61 -17.74
CA ASN A 108 1.52 7.99 -18.04
C ASN A 108 0.54 8.54 -17.02
N ARG A 109 -0.47 7.74 -16.63
CA ARG A 109 -1.43 8.15 -15.62
C ARG A 109 -0.79 8.34 -14.23
N LEU A 110 0.10 7.44 -13.81
CA LEU A 110 0.80 7.54 -12.53
C LEU A 110 1.74 8.74 -12.47
N LYS A 111 2.49 9.01 -13.55
CA LYS A 111 3.31 10.23 -13.67
C LYS A 111 2.45 11.50 -13.57
N GLY A 112 1.28 11.51 -14.21
CA GLY A 112 0.32 12.60 -14.10
C GLY A 112 -0.25 12.76 -12.67
N ILE A 113 -0.58 11.66 -12.00
CA ILE A 113 -0.99 11.68 -10.58
C ILE A 113 0.12 12.27 -9.73
N ARG A 114 1.36 11.78 -9.87
CA ARG A 114 2.53 12.25 -9.13
C ARG A 114 2.72 13.77 -9.25
N ALA A 115 2.74 14.29 -10.48
CA ALA A 115 2.87 15.72 -10.73
C ALA A 115 1.73 16.56 -10.13
N THR A 116 0.50 16.01 -10.13
CA THR A 116 -0.66 16.66 -9.50
C THR A 116 -0.50 16.69 -7.98
N LEU A 117 -0.03 15.60 -7.37
CA LEU A 117 0.17 15.50 -5.92
C LEU A 117 1.25 16.46 -5.41
N GLU A 118 2.35 16.63 -6.15
CA GLU A 118 3.44 17.55 -5.80
C GLU A 118 3.00 19.02 -5.69
N THR A 119 1.93 19.39 -6.38
CA THR A 119 1.39 20.76 -6.38
C THR A 119 0.09 20.91 -5.60
N SER A 120 -0.52 19.81 -5.17
CA SER A 120 -1.81 19.79 -4.49
C SER A 120 -1.71 20.35 -3.06
N PRO A 121 -2.41 21.46 -2.74
CA PRO A 121 -2.47 21.98 -1.38
C PRO A 121 -3.11 20.97 -0.42
N PHE A 122 -4.16 20.29 -0.87
CA PHE A 122 -4.82 19.23 -0.10
C PHE A 122 -3.82 18.14 0.28
N PHE A 123 -3.06 17.62 -0.67
CA PHE A 123 -2.14 16.52 -0.41
C PHE A 123 -1.07 16.94 0.60
N LYS A 124 -0.42 18.10 0.37
CA LYS A 124 0.61 18.64 1.27
C LYS A 124 0.16 18.81 2.71
N CYS A 125 -1.11 19.16 2.94
CA CYS A 125 -1.64 19.41 4.29
C CYS A 125 -2.45 18.25 4.87
N HIS A 126 -2.40 17.05 4.28
CA HIS A 126 -3.10 15.87 4.79
C HIS A 126 -2.15 14.71 5.00
N GLU A 127 -2.34 13.99 6.09
CA GLU A 127 -1.79 12.65 6.29
C GLU A 127 -2.64 11.65 5.49
N VAL A 128 -2.08 11.06 4.43
CA VAL A 128 -2.84 10.21 3.50
C VAL A 128 -2.61 8.74 3.81
N ILE A 129 -3.41 8.22 4.74
CA ILE A 129 -3.30 6.83 5.22
C ILE A 129 -4.46 5.98 4.78
N GLY A 130 -4.17 4.73 4.42
CA GLY A 130 -5.19 3.72 4.11
C GLY A 130 -5.89 3.89 2.77
N SER A 131 -5.57 4.94 2.00
CA SER A 131 -6.04 5.12 0.63
C SER A 131 -5.40 4.12 -0.34
N SER A 132 -6.02 3.91 -1.49
CA SER A 132 -5.52 3.01 -2.53
C SER A 132 -5.43 3.70 -3.89
N LEU A 133 -4.59 3.15 -4.77
CA LEU A 133 -4.65 3.41 -6.21
C LEU A 133 -5.42 2.27 -6.87
N LEU A 134 -6.56 2.59 -7.47
CA LEU A 134 -7.41 1.64 -8.18
C LEU A 134 -7.02 1.61 -9.66
N PHE A 135 -6.43 0.49 -10.08
CA PHE A 135 -6.08 0.22 -11.47
C PHE A 135 -7.24 -0.48 -12.18
N ILE A 136 -7.66 0.05 -13.33
CA ILE A 136 -8.72 -0.52 -14.17
C ILE A 136 -8.23 -0.55 -15.60
N HIS A 137 -8.38 -1.69 -16.28
CA HIS A 137 -8.16 -1.79 -17.72
C HIS A 137 -9.19 -2.72 -18.37
N ASP A 138 -9.33 -2.64 -19.69
CA ASP A 138 -10.23 -3.50 -20.46
C ASP A 138 -9.56 -4.07 -21.72
N LYS A 139 -10.31 -4.94 -22.43
CA LYS A 139 -9.88 -5.55 -23.70
C LYS A 139 -9.64 -4.55 -24.84
N LYS A 140 -10.16 -3.31 -24.73
CA LYS A 140 -9.92 -2.23 -25.69
C LYS A 140 -8.70 -1.40 -25.30
N GLU A 141 -7.90 -1.90 -24.34
CA GLU A 141 -6.69 -1.28 -23.83
C GLU A 141 -6.93 0.09 -23.17
N GLN A 142 -8.18 0.36 -22.74
CA GLN A 142 -8.48 1.55 -21.98
C GLN A 142 -8.02 1.35 -20.53
N ALA A 143 -6.96 2.03 -20.12
CA ALA A 143 -6.42 1.90 -18.77
C ALA A 143 -6.52 3.22 -17.97
N LYS A 144 -6.96 3.13 -16.71
CA LYS A 144 -7.11 4.28 -15.80
C LYS A 144 -6.64 3.93 -14.39
N VAL A 145 -6.19 4.96 -13.67
CA VAL A 145 -5.82 4.89 -12.26
C VAL A 145 -6.47 6.04 -11.49
N TRP A 146 -7.09 5.73 -10.36
CA TRP A 146 -7.70 6.70 -9.45
C TRP A 146 -7.27 6.47 -8.01
N MET A 147 -7.19 7.56 -7.25
CA MET A 147 -7.05 7.49 -5.79
C MET A 147 -8.43 7.28 -5.17
N ILE A 148 -8.53 6.35 -4.25
CA ILE A 148 -9.78 5.99 -3.54
C ILE A 148 -9.50 5.82 -2.03
N ASP A 149 -10.58 5.64 -1.25
CA ASP A 149 -10.55 5.28 0.17
C ASP A 149 -9.86 6.29 1.11
N PHE A 150 -10.33 7.54 1.10
CA PHE A 150 -9.84 8.62 1.98
C PHE A 150 -10.36 8.55 3.43
N GLY A 151 -10.92 7.42 3.87
CA GLY A 151 -11.56 7.28 5.18
C GLY A 151 -10.63 7.47 6.38
N LYS A 152 -9.30 7.37 6.17
CA LYS A 152 -8.27 7.69 7.15
C LYS A 152 -7.33 8.80 6.68
N THR A 153 -7.73 9.58 5.69
CA THR A 153 -6.99 10.78 5.28
C THR A 153 -7.40 11.92 6.19
N THR A 154 -6.46 12.46 6.96
CA THR A 154 -6.75 13.47 7.99
C THR A 154 -5.93 14.73 7.76
N PRO A 155 -6.49 15.92 8.00
CA PRO A 155 -5.72 17.16 7.89
C PRO A 155 -4.63 17.21 8.97
N LEU A 156 -3.56 17.91 8.63
CA LEU A 156 -2.52 18.30 9.59
C LEU A 156 -2.97 19.53 10.39
N PRO A 157 -2.30 19.85 11.52
CA PRO A 157 -2.45 21.13 12.18
C PRO A 157 -2.15 22.28 11.22
N GLU A 158 -2.76 23.44 11.46
CA GLU A 158 -2.63 24.61 10.61
C GLU A 158 -1.15 25.00 10.39
N GLY A 159 -0.80 25.27 9.12
CA GLY A 159 0.55 25.65 8.72
C GLY A 159 1.55 24.51 8.58
N GLN A 160 1.20 23.26 8.95
CA GLN A 160 2.06 22.10 8.74
C GLN A 160 1.90 21.50 7.35
N VAL A 161 2.98 20.92 6.84
CA VAL A 161 3.02 20.21 5.55
C VAL A 161 3.84 18.93 5.67
N LEU A 162 3.50 17.92 4.87
CA LEU A 162 4.29 16.71 4.70
C LEU A 162 5.07 16.74 3.37
N GLN A 163 6.20 16.03 3.35
CA GLN A 163 6.98 15.78 2.14
C GLN A 163 6.50 14.51 1.42
N HIS A 164 5.89 13.57 2.13
CA HIS A 164 5.36 12.29 1.63
C HIS A 164 6.39 11.32 1.02
N ASN A 165 7.66 11.71 0.96
CA ASN A 165 8.75 10.91 0.40
C ASN A 165 9.88 10.65 1.41
N VAL A 166 9.69 11.04 2.67
CA VAL A 166 10.65 10.81 3.75
C VAL A 166 10.17 9.68 4.67
N PRO A 167 11.09 8.99 5.38
CA PRO A 167 10.70 7.94 6.32
C PRO A 167 9.81 8.47 7.45
N TRP A 168 8.79 7.69 7.79
CA TRP A 168 7.99 7.94 8.97
C TRP A 168 8.82 7.68 10.24
N VAL A 169 8.72 8.62 11.18
CA VAL A 169 9.17 8.49 12.56
C VAL A 169 8.04 9.03 13.42
N GLU A 170 7.73 8.37 14.53
CA GLU A 170 6.68 8.82 15.44
C GLU A 170 6.87 10.31 15.80
N GLY A 171 5.83 11.11 15.60
CA GLY A 171 5.82 12.56 15.77
C GLY A 171 5.87 13.34 14.45
N ASN A 172 6.40 12.77 13.37
CA ASN A 172 6.52 13.48 12.09
C ASN A 172 5.32 13.32 11.15
N ARG A 173 4.42 12.37 11.44
CA ARG A 173 3.20 12.06 10.67
C ARG A 173 3.40 11.73 9.18
N GLU A 174 4.62 11.55 8.71
CA GLU A 174 4.92 11.21 7.31
C GLU A 174 4.28 9.88 6.93
N ASP A 175 3.72 9.78 5.73
CA ASP A 175 2.97 8.59 5.28
C ASP A 175 3.79 7.71 4.33
N GLY A 176 4.77 8.30 3.64
CA GLY A 176 5.59 7.66 2.62
C GLY A 176 4.85 7.47 1.29
N TYR A 177 3.77 8.22 1.04
CA TYR A 177 2.90 8.03 -0.13
C TYR A 177 3.64 8.25 -1.46
N LEU A 178 4.40 9.35 -1.58
CA LEU A 178 5.18 9.63 -2.80
C LEU A 178 6.33 8.64 -2.95
N TRP A 179 6.96 8.21 -1.85
CA TRP A 179 7.94 7.13 -1.91
C TRP A 179 7.33 5.83 -2.47
N GLY A 180 6.11 5.48 -2.04
CA GLY A 180 5.35 4.36 -2.59
C GLY A 180 5.03 4.51 -4.08
N LEU A 181 4.59 5.70 -4.49
CA LEU A 181 4.28 6.02 -5.88
C LEU A 181 5.52 5.98 -6.78
N ASP A 182 6.66 6.46 -6.29
CA ASP A 182 7.94 6.45 -7.01
C ASP A 182 8.42 5.01 -7.28
N ASN A 183 8.39 4.15 -6.26
CA ASN A 183 8.72 2.73 -6.41
C ASN A 183 7.78 2.03 -7.41
N LEU A 184 6.48 2.35 -7.36
CA LEU A 184 5.49 1.77 -8.27
C LEU A 184 5.73 2.20 -9.73
N ILE A 185 6.01 3.49 -9.96
CA ILE A 185 6.37 4.01 -11.28
C ILE A 185 7.64 3.33 -11.79
N GLN A 186 8.65 3.16 -10.93
CA GLN A 186 9.90 2.49 -11.29
C GLN A 186 9.64 1.03 -11.71
N ILE A 187 8.91 0.26 -10.90
CA ILE A 187 8.57 -1.14 -11.20
C ILE A 187 7.86 -1.27 -12.55
N LEU A 188 6.85 -0.45 -12.81
CA LEU A 188 6.13 -0.50 -14.07
C LEU A 188 6.97 -0.03 -15.26
N THR A 189 7.93 0.89 -15.04
CA THR A 189 8.85 1.36 -16.08
C THR A 189 9.79 0.22 -16.50
N GLU A 190 10.39 -0.46 -15.52
CA GLU A 190 11.27 -1.61 -15.76
C GLU A 190 10.50 -2.78 -16.39
N LEU A 191 9.28 -3.05 -15.92
CA LEU A 191 8.42 -4.08 -16.52
C LEU A 191 8.14 -3.75 -18.00
N SER A 192 7.75 -2.52 -18.31
CA SER A 192 7.50 -2.09 -19.69
C SER A 192 8.72 -2.23 -20.60
N GLN A 193 9.92 -1.96 -20.08
CA GLN A 193 11.18 -2.13 -20.82
C GLN A 193 11.56 -3.61 -21.00
N SER A 194 11.25 -4.48 -20.04
CA SER A 194 11.52 -5.91 -20.19
C SER A 194 10.66 -6.56 -21.27
N GLU A 195 9.43 -6.07 -21.44
CA GLU A 195 8.51 -6.48 -22.51
C GLU A 195 8.81 -5.78 -23.85
N ASP A 196 9.89 -4.98 -23.97
CA ASP A 196 10.41 -4.49 -25.26
C ASP A 196 11.43 -5.46 -25.89
N LEU A 197 12.01 -6.35 -25.09
CA LEU A 197 13.09 -7.26 -25.49
C LEU A 197 12.59 -8.63 -25.96
N HIS A 198 11.27 -8.86 -25.92
CA HIS A 198 10.58 -10.09 -26.31
C HIS A 198 9.49 -9.81 -27.32
#